data_AF-A0A7C5WV43-F1
#
_entry.id   AF-A0A7C5WV43-F1
#
_cell.length_a   1.000
_cell.length_b   1.000
_cell.length_c   1.000
_cell.angle_alpha   90.00
_cell.angle_beta   90.00
_cell.angle_gamma   90.00
#
_symmetry.space_group_name_H-M   'P 1'
#
loop_
_entity.id
_entity.type
_entity.pdbx_description
1 polymer ?
#
loop_
_entity_poly.entity_id
_entity_poly.type
_entity_poly.pdbx_seq_one_letter_code
_entity_poly.pdbx_strand_id
1 'polypeptide(L)'
;MELNTREQIETFSKKTTYTEEEKKYIMQRLDEQRRKEKQEKCKKRRYIKYSEEEKQNILRELNDKRLEKQLYEEIEKRRVSHKKIYRFDIREFYKFTHMDREYFIETKDIKKLSARPQILTMYHRTFGEMKKRDFLMKIAVYSDKIFISDDMLRVYFKGYSLESE
;
A
#
# COMPACT_ATOMS: atom_id res chain seq x y z
N MET A 1 -43.56 -21.42 35.21
CA MET A 1 -42.58 -22.51 35.40
C MET A 1 -41.46 -22.31 34.41
N GLU A 2 -40.47 -21.51 34.78
CA GLU A 2 -39.25 -21.30 34.00
C GLU A 2 -38.22 -22.34 34.46
N LEU A 3 -38.23 -23.50 33.82
CA LEU A 3 -37.19 -24.50 34.00
C LEU A 3 -36.78 -25.03 32.63
N ASN A 4 -35.46 -25.01 32.38
CA ASN A 4 -34.73 -25.89 31.46
C ASN A 4 -34.65 -25.58 29.96
N THR A 5 -34.38 -24.33 29.57
CA THR A 5 -33.80 -24.07 28.23
C THR A 5 -32.31 -24.42 28.14
N ARG A 6 -31.53 -24.34 29.23
CA ARG A 6 -30.08 -24.65 29.21
C ARG A 6 -29.76 -26.15 29.26
N GLU A 7 -30.48 -26.93 30.07
CA GLU A 7 -30.25 -28.38 30.20
C GLU A 7 -30.66 -29.17 28.94
N GLN A 8 -31.66 -28.68 28.20
CA GLN A 8 -32.03 -29.26 26.91
C GLN A 8 -30.93 -29.04 25.85
N ILE A 9 -30.15 -27.97 25.94
CA ILE A 9 -29.11 -27.64 24.95
C ILE A 9 -27.91 -28.59 25.05
N GLU A 10 -27.51 -28.98 26.27
CA GLU A 10 -26.37 -29.90 26.45
C GLU A 10 -26.69 -31.32 25.99
N THR A 11 -27.96 -31.76 26.13
CA THR A 11 -28.42 -33.09 25.72
C THR A 11 -28.56 -33.25 24.21
N PHE A 12 -28.86 -32.19 23.47
CA PHE A 12 -28.89 -32.23 22.00
C PHE A 12 -27.51 -32.39 21.37
N SER A 13 -26.42 -31.91 22.00
CA SER A 13 -25.09 -31.97 21.38
C SER A 13 -24.46 -33.37 21.36
N LYS A 14 -25.01 -34.34 22.12
CA LYS A 14 -24.43 -35.68 22.32
C LYS A 14 -25.29 -36.84 21.78
N LYS A 15 -26.47 -36.58 21.21
CA LYS A 15 -27.37 -37.63 20.69
C LYS A 15 -27.12 -37.90 19.20
N THR A 16 -26.99 -39.18 18.83
CA THR A 16 -26.88 -39.66 17.44
C THR A 16 -28.23 -39.85 16.76
N THR A 17 -29.31 -39.97 17.53
CA THR A 17 -30.69 -40.13 17.05
C THR A 17 -31.61 -39.10 17.70
N TYR A 18 -32.30 -38.33 16.86
CA TYR A 18 -33.27 -37.30 17.26
C TYR A 18 -34.68 -37.78 16.95
N THR A 19 -35.63 -37.50 17.84
CA THR A 19 -37.05 -37.75 17.59
C THR A 19 -37.62 -36.75 16.57
N GLU A 20 -38.79 -37.03 15.99
CA GLU A 20 -39.36 -36.18 14.93
C GLU A 20 -39.68 -34.75 15.42
N GLU A 21 -40.11 -34.62 16.67
CA GLU A 21 -40.39 -33.32 17.29
C GLU A 21 -39.12 -32.50 17.52
N GLU A 22 -38.04 -33.16 17.97
CA GLU A 22 -36.72 -32.55 18.14
C GLU A 22 -36.14 -32.08 16.79
N LYS A 23 -36.29 -32.89 15.74
CA LYS A 23 -35.90 -32.51 14.37
C LYS A 23 -36.66 -31.29 13.87
N LYS A 24 -37.97 -31.22 14.13
CA LYS A 24 -38.81 -30.08 13.74
C LYS A 24 -38.37 -28.80 14.45
N TYR A 25 -38.05 -28.89 15.74
CA TYR A 25 -37.52 -27.77 16.52
C TYR A 25 -36.15 -27.30 16.01
N ILE A 26 -35.22 -28.22 15.74
CA ILE A 26 -33.90 -27.90 15.17
C ILE A 26 -34.05 -27.22 13.80
N MET A 27 -34.93 -27.74 12.94
CA MET A 27 -35.20 -27.16 11.62
C MET A 27 -35.76 -25.74 11.71
N GLN A 28 -36.75 -25.49 12.58
CA GLN A 28 -37.31 -24.15 12.78
C GLN A 28 -36.24 -23.15 13.24
N ARG A 29 -35.38 -23.56 14.18
CA ARG A 29 -34.31 -22.70 14.69
C ARG A 29 -33.25 -22.41 13.62
N LEU A 30 -32.85 -23.42 12.84
CA LEU A 30 -31.90 -23.23 11.74
C LEU A 30 -32.48 -22.32 10.65
N ASP A 31 -33.77 -22.44 10.35
CA ASP A 31 -34.43 -21.57 9.38
C ASP A 31 -34.55 -20.12 9.87
N GLU A 32 -34.83 -19.91 11.15
CA GLU A 32 -34.78 -18.56 11.76
C GLU A 32 -33.37 -17.95 11.70
N GLN A 33 -32.34 -18.75 11.99
CA GLN A 33 -30.95 -18.30 11.93
C GLN A 33 -30.54 -17.95 10.48
N ARG A 34 -30.91 -18.78 9.50
CA ARG A 34 -30.71 -18.50 8.07
C ARG A 34 -31.46 -17.23 7.63
N ARG A 35 -32.67 -16.98 8.14
CA ARG A 35 -33.44 -15.76 7.85
C ARG A 35 -32.74 -14.50 8.41
N LYS A 36 -32.22 -14.56 9.64
CA LYS A 36 -31.46 -13.45 10.25
C LYS A 36 -30.17 -13.14 9.48
N GLU A 37 -29.40 -14.15 9.12
CA GLU A 37 -28.17 -13.97 8.32
C GLU A 37 -28.45 -13.40 6.92
N LYS A 38 -29.55 -13.83 6.26
CA LYS A 38 -29.98 -13.24 4.99
C LYS A 38 -30.36 -11.77 5.15
N GLN A 39 -31.10 -11.41 6.20
CA GLN A 39 -31.44 -10.00 6.46
C GLN A 39 -30.21 -9.14 6.75
N GLU A 40 -29.23 -9.63 7.50
CA GLU A 40 -27.98 -8.91 7.75
C GLU A 40 -27.12 -8.75 6.49
N LYS A 41 -27.01 -9.80 5.67
CA LYS A 41 -26.31 -9.71 4.37
C LYS A 41 -27.01 -8.72 3.42
N CYS A 42 -28.33 -8.66 3.43
CA CYS A 42 -29.09 -7.67 2.68
C CYS A 42 -28.90 -6.24 3.22
N LYS A 43 -28.81 -6.05 4.55
CA LYS A 43 -28.50 -4.74 5.17
C LYS A 43 -27.08 -4.27 4.84
N LYS A 44 -26.10 -5.17 4.79
CA LYS A 44 -24.70 -4.87 4.39
C LYS A 44 -24.56 -4.44 2.92
N ARG A 45 -25.56 -4.75 2.07
CA ARG A 45 -25.65 -4.33 0.66
C ARG A 45 -26.62 -3.15 0.44
N ARG A 46 -26.87 -2.32 1.46
CA ARG A 46 -27.59 -1.06 1.23
C ARG A 46 -26.68 -0.14 0.42
N TYR A 47 -27.02 0.03 -0.86
CA TYR A 47 -26.55 1.17 -1.65
C TYR A 47 -26.82 2.44 -0.85
N ILE A 48 -25.76 3.12 -0.44
CA ILE A 48 -25.86 4.49 0.08
C ILE A 48 -26.38 5.31 -1.10
N LYS A 49 -27.62 5.79 -1.02
CA LYS A 49 -28.16 6.72 -2.00
C LYS A 49 -27.45 8.04 -1.76
N TYR A 50 -26.42 8.29 -2.55
CA TYR A 50 -25.72 9.57 -2.51
C TYR A 50 -26.63 10.69 -3.00
N SER A 51 -26.64 11.81 -2.28
CA SER A 51 -27.20 13.08 -2.77
C SER A 51 -26.46 13.53 -4.04
N GLU A 52 -27.10 14.35 -4.88
CA GLU A 52 -26.44 14.94 -6.05
C GLU A 52 -25.18 15.75 -5.66
N GLU A 53 -25.22 16.43 -4.52
CA GLU A 53 -24.06 17.15 -3.97
C GLU A 53 -22.93 16.20 -3.55
N GLU A 54 -23.26 15.07 -2.92
CA GLU A 54 -22.28 14.05 -2.54
C GLU A 54 -21.65 13.40 -3.76
N LYS A 55 -22.43 13.11 -4.81
CA LYS A 55 -21.91 12.61 -6.09
C LYS A 55 -20.94 13.59 -6.71
N GLN A 56 -21.26 14.89 -6.71
CA GLN A 56 -20.36 15.93 -7.24
C GLN A 56 -19.06 16.04 -6.42
N ASN A 57 -19.15 15.93 -5.10
CA ASN A 57 -17.97 15.94 -4.24
C ASN A 57 -17.09 14.70 -4.47
N ILE A 58 -17.70 13.52 -4.56
CA ILE A 58 -17.00 12.27 -4.89
C ILE A 58 -16.32 12.37 -6.27
N LEU A 59 -17.02 12.89 -7.28
CA LEU A 59 -16.46 13.08 -8.61
C LEU A 59 -15.27 14.05 -8.61
N ARG A 60 -15.35 15.14 -7.85
CA ARG A 60 -14.23 16.08 -7.68
C ARG A 60 -13.03 15.39 -7.03
N GLU A 61 -13.24 14.71 -5.89
CA GLU A 61 -12.15 13.99 -5.22
C GLU A 61 -11.49 12.93 -6.13
N LEU A 62 -12.26 12.22 -6.95
CA LEU A 62 -11.73 11.24 -7.90
C LEU A 62 -10.93 11.90 -9.02
N ASN A 63 -11.38 13.05 -9.52
CA ASN A 63 -10.66 13.82 -10.53
C ASN A 63 -9.36 14.39 -9.96
N ASP A 64 -9.39 14.96 -8.75
CA ASP A 64 -8.20 15.50 -8.09
C ASP A 64 -7.14 14.40 -7.90
N LYS A 65 -7.56 13.22 -7.40
CA LYS A 65 -6.68 12.04 -7.30
C LYS A 65 -6.10 11.60 -8.65
N ARG A 66 -6.88 11.69 -9.73
CA ARG A 66 -6.42 11.35 -11.08
C ARG A 66 -5.37 12.35 -11.56
N LEU A 67 -5.61 13.65 -11.38
CA LEU A 67 -4.69 14.72 -11.76
C LEU A 67 -3.37 14.63 -10.98
N GLU A 68 -3.44 14.39 -9.67
CA GLU A 68 -2.24 14.17 -8.84
C GLU A 68 -1.41 13.00 -9.38
N LYS A 69 -2.06 11.86 -9.68
CA LYS A 69 -1.37 10.69 -10.21
C LYS A 69 -0.65 10.99 -11.53
N GLN A 70 -1.33 11.68 -12.45
CA GLN A 70 -0.74 12.07 -13.74
C GLN A 70 0.47 12.98 -13.54
N LEU A 71 0.36 13.97 -12.65
CA LEU A 71 1.47 14.86 -12.31
C LEU A 71 2.69 14.09 -11.80
N TYR A 72 2.49 13.13 -10.89
CA TYR A 72 3.59 12.30 -10.38
C TYR A 72 4.23 11.43 -11.47
N GLU A 73 3.43 10.81 -12.35
CA GLU A 73 3.93 10.02 -13.48
C GLU A 73 4.76 10.86 -14.46
N GLU A 74 4.33 12.10 -14.76
CA GLU A 74 5.08 13.01 -15.62
C GLU A 74 6.41 13.45 -14.99
N ILE A 75 6.40 13.74 -13.69
CA ILE A 75 7.62 14.12 -12.97
C ILE A 75 8.58 12.93 -12.90
N GLU A 76 8.09 11.73 -12.62
CA GLU A 76 8.91 10.52 -12.63
C GLU A 76 9.56 10.30 -14.00
N LYS A 77 8.76 10.41 -15.07
CA LYS A 77 9.28 10.35 -16.45
C LYS A 77 10.35 11.41 -16.69
N ARG A 78 10.12 12.67 -16.31
CA ARG A 78 11.12 13.74 -16.49
C ARG A 78 12.45 13.43 -15.79
N ARG A 79 12.40 12.91 -14.55
CA ARG A 79 13.61 12.58 -13.77
C ARG A 79 14.41 11.42 -14.35
N VAL A 80 13.72 10.42 -14.91
CA VAL A 80 14.33 9.17 -15.37
C VAL A 80 14.62 9.18 -16.88
N SER A 81 13.89 9.99 -17.65
CA SER A 81 14.09 10.09 -19.11
C SER A 81 15.50 10.63 -19.42
N HIS A 82 16.15 10.01 -20.40
CA HIS A 82 17.48 10.38 -20.88
C HIS A 82 18.57 10.30 -19.81
N LYS A 83 18.46 9.33 -18.89
CA LYS A 83 19.48 9.05 -17.87
C LYS A 83 20.28 7.83 -18.23
N LYS A 84 21.59 7.91 -18.02
CA LYS A 84 22.53 6.84 -18.33
C LYS A 84 22.33 5.66 -17.38
N ILE A 85 22.11 4.48 -17.96
CA ILE A 85 21.94 3.23 -17.21
C ILE A 85 23.28 2.49 -17.16
N TYR A 86 23.77 2.27 -15.95
CA TYR A 86 24.95 1.47 -15.68
C TYR A 86 24.54 0.05 -15.34
N ARG A 87 25.18 -0.94 -15.98
CA ARG A 87 24.97 -2.36 -15.68
C ARG A 87 26.16 -2.90 -14.91
N PHE A 88 25.91 -3.38 -13.70
CA PHE A 88 26.88 -4.16 -12.92
C PHE A 88 26.25 -5.52 -12.65
N ASP A 89 26.84 -6.57 -13.23
CA ASP A 89 26.32 -7.94 -13.24
C ASP A 89 24.89 -8.01 -13.80
N ILE A 90 23.92 -8.35 -12.94
CA ILE A 90 22.49 -8.52 -13.28
C ILE A 90 21.67 -7.27 -12.91
N ARG A 91 22.30 -6.27 -12.29
CA ARG A 91 21.61 -5.10 -11.72
C ARG A 91 21.86 -3.86 -12.55
N GLU A 92 20.83 -3.03 -12.63
CA GLU A 92 20.84 -1.76 -13.36
C GLU A 92 20.83 -0.59 -12.36
N PHE A 93 21.68 0.40 -12.62
CA PHE A 93 21.91 1.52 -11.73
C PHE A 93 21.90 2.85 -12.47
N TYR A 94 21.49 3.90 -11.76
CA TYR A 94 21.74 5.28 -12.14
C TYR A 94 22.86 5.87 -11.30
N LYS A 95 23.70 6.71 -11.90
CA LYS A 95 24.78 7.43 -11.21
C LYS A 95 24.31 8.83 -10.83
N PHE A 96 24.67 9.28 -9.62
CA PHE A 96 24.46 10.67 -9.20
C PHE A 96 25.61 11.58 -9.66
N THR A 97 25.25 12.79 -10.07
CA THR A 97 26.19 13.87 -10.39
C THR A 97 26.44 14.74 -9.17
N HIS A 98 27.65 15.33 -9.10
CA HIS A 98 28.03 16.32 -8.07
C HIS A 98 27.97 15.84 -6.61
N MET A 99 28.11 14.53 -6.36
CA MET A 99 28.40 13.98 -5.03
C MET A 99 29.91 13.80 -4.84
N ASP A 100 30.35 13.77 -3.58
CA ASP A 100 31.78 13.64 -3.24
C ASP A 100 32.40 12.30 -3.70
N ARG A 101 31.56 11.27 -3.86
CA ARG A 101 31.94 9.97 -4.42
C ARG A 101 30.98 9.60 -5.54
N GLU A 102 31.43 8.69 -6.39
CA GLU A 102 30.57 8.07 -7.40
C GLU A 102 29.57 7.14 -6.73
N TYR A 103 28.38 7.68 -6.48
CA TYR A 103 27.27 6.91 -5.94
C TYR A 103 26.30 6.49 -7.03
N PHE A 104 25.78 5.28 -6.86
CA PHE A 104 24.86 4.60 -7.73
C PHE A 104 23.60 4.19 -6.96
N ILE A 105 22.44 4.25 -7.59
CA ILE A 105 21.16 3.77 -7.03
C ILE A 105 20.53 2.78 -8.00
N GLU A 106 19.94 1.71 -7.48
CA GLU A 106 19.25 0.74 -8.33
C GLU A 106 18.02 1.37 -9.00
N THR A 107 17.79 1.01 -10.27
CA THR A 107 16.60 1.45 -11.02
C THR A 107 15.29 1.11 -10.30
N LYS A 108 15.28 0.01 -9.53
CA LYS A 108 14.14 -0.44 -8.72
C LYS A 108 13.86 0.48 -7.52
N ASP A 109 14.91 1.04 -6.92
CA ASP A 109 14.79 1.86 -5.71
C ASP A 109 14.39 3.30 -6.04
N ILE A 110 14.67 3.79 -7.25
CA ILE A 110 14.17 5.10 -7.72
C ILE A 110 12.65 5.16 -7.67
N LYS A 111 11.94 4.07 -8.00
CA LYS A 111 10.47 4.01 -7.98
C LYS A 111 9.89 4.13 -6.56
N LYS A 112 10.69 3.90 -5.53
CA LYS A 112 10.27 4.02 -4.12
C LYS A 112 10.33 5.46 -3.62
N LEU A 113 11.05 6.34 -4.33
CA LEU A 113 11.19 7.74 -3.93
C LEU A 113 9.82 8.42 -3.83
N SER A 114 9.63 9.12 -2.72
CA SER A 114 8.39 9.84 -2.43
C SER A 114 8.70 11.23 -1.86
N ALA A 115 7.66 12.06 -1.70
CA ALA A 115 7.78 13.34 -1.02
C ALA A 115 8.22 13.18 0.45
N ARG A 116 7.88 12.05 1.07
CA ARG A 116 8.31 11.72 2.42
C ARG A 116 9.74 11.16 2.37
N PRO A 117 10.62 11.61 3.28
CA PRO A 117 11.95 11.01 3.45
C PRO A 117 11.87 9.50 3.66
N GLN A 118 12.66 8.75 2.90
CA GLN A 118 12.81 7.31 3.02
C GLN A 118 14.28 6.93 3.02
N ILE A 119 14.63 5.88 3.76
CA ILE A 119 15.98 5.34 3.77
C ILE A 119 16.13 4.43 2.55
N LEU A 120 17.05 4.79 1.66
CA LEU A 120 17.38 4.00 0.48
C LEU A 120 18.88 3.74 0.44
N THR A 121 19.25 2.58 -0.09
CA THR A 121 20.63 2.15 -0.18
C THR A 121 21.26 2.64 -1.48
N MET A 122 22.38 3.34 -1.37
CA MET A 122 23.22 3.71 -2.50
C MET A 122 24.51 2.89 -2.47
N TYR A 123 25.09 2.71 -3.64
CA TYR A 123 26.28 1.91 -3.86
C TYR A 123 27.41 2.82 -4.31
N HIS A 124 28.63 2.57 -3.89
CA HIS A 124 29.81 3.24 -4.42
C HIS A 124 30.90 2.23 -4.72
N ARG A 125 31.66 2.50 -5.78
CA ARG A 125 32.73 1.61 -6.22
C ARG A 125 33.98 1.83 -5.39
N THR A 126 34.56 0.73 -4.92
CA THR A 126 35.91 0.68 -4.32
C THR A 126 36.77 -0.28 -5.14
N PHE A 127 38.05 -0.47 -4.76
CA PHE A 127 39.01 -1.34 -5.48
C PHE A 127 38.54 -2.81 -5.50
N GLY A 128 37.66 -3.15 -6.44
CA GLY A 128 37.14 -4.50 -6.68
C GLY A 128 35.70 -4.74 -6.22
N GLU A 129 35.15 -3.91 -5.31
CA GLU A 129 33.84 -4.17 -4.69
C GLU A 129 32.91 -2.95 -4.68
N MET A 130 31.60 -3.23 -4.77
CA MET A 130 30.52 -2.24 -4.58
C MET A 130 30.12 -2.20 -3.10
N LYS A 131 30.47 -1.12 -2.42
CA LYS A 131 30.08 -0.89 -1.02
C LYS A 131 28.73 -0.21 -0.94
N LYS A 132 27.90 -0.67 -0.03
CA LYS A 132 26.56 -0.13 0.23
C LYS A 132 26.61 0.89 1.37
N ARG A 133 25.79 1.94 1.27
CA ARG A 133 25.55 2.90 2.35
C ARG A 133 24.12 3.39 2.24
N ASP A 134 23.46 3.51 3.38
CA ASP A 134 22.09 3.99 3.45
C ASP A 134 22.06 5.52 3.56
N PHE A 135 21.11 6.11 2.86
CA PHE A 135 20.89 7.55 2.79
C PHE A 135 19.42 7.86 3.00
N LEU A 136 19.14 9.01 3.60
CA LEU A 136 17.78 9.51 3.68
C LEU A 136 17.48 10.32 2.42
N MET A 137 16.50 9.88 1.64
CA MET A 137 16.19 10.45 0.33
C MET A 137 14.73 10.89 0.25
N LYS A 138 14.48 11.99 -0.45
CA LYS A 138 13.14 12.44 -0.83
C LYS A 138 13.15 13.10 -2.19
N ILE A 139 11.97 13.26 -2.76
CA ILE A 139 11.74 14.03 -3.98
C ILE A 139 10.79 15.20 -3.70
N ALA A 140 10.83 16.25 -4.51
CA ALA A 140 9.85 17.33 -4.43
C ALA A 140 9.09 17.44 -5.75
N VAL A 141 7.77 17.63 -5.69
CA VAL A 141 6.88 17.64 -6.87
C VAL A 141 7.33 18.70 -7.90
N TYR A 142 7.84 19.83 -7.44
CA TYR A 142 8.28 20.96 -8.26
C TYR A 142 9.77 20.90 -8.67
N SER A 143 10.47 19.80 -8.41
CA SER A 143 11.90 19.69 -8.70
C SER A 143 12.26 18.34 -9.32
N ASP A 144 13.10 18.41 -10.35
CA ASP A 144 13.69 17.23 -10.98
C ASP A 144 14.88 16.67 -10.18
N LYS A 145 15.27 17.36 -9.09
CA LYS A 145 16.34 16.91 -8.19
C LYS A 145 15.83 15.90 -7.16
N ILE A 146 16.72 14.98 -6.81
CA ILE A 146 16.57 14.05 -5.70
C ILE A 146 17.31 14.65 -4.50
N PHE A 147 16.60 14.81 -3.40
CA PHE A 147 17.15 15.40 -2.18
C PHE A 147 17.70 14.29 -1.28
N ILE A 148 18.99 14.36 -0.98
CA ILE A 148 19.72 13.31 -0.24
C ILE A 148 20.34 13.95 1.00
N SER A 149 20.19 13.26 2.14
CA SER A 149 20.89 13.52 3.39
C SER A 149 21.74 12.31 3.74
N ASP A 150 23.01 12.56 4.05
CA ASP A 150 24.01 11.54 4.42
C ASP A 150 24.00 11.18 5.90
N ASP A 151 23.50 12.09 6.73
CA ASP A 151 23.21 11.89 8.15
C ASP A 151 21.70 11.68 8.37
N MET A 152 21.36 10.64 9.15
CA MET A 152 19.99 10.31 9.52
C MET A 152 19.51 11.10 10.75
N LEU A 153 20.44 11.59 11.59
CA LEU A 153 20.16 12.32 12.83
C LEU A 153 20.11 13.83 12.59
N ARG A 154 21.09 14.37 11.85
CA ARG A 154 21.13 15.79 11.45
C ARG A 154 20.73 15.94 10.00
N VAL A 155 19.42 15.93 9.76
CA VAL A 155 18.87 15.87 8.41
C VAL A 155 19.09 17.19 7.67
N TYR A 156 20.05 17.21 6.76
CA TYR A 156 20.28 18.29 5.81
C TYR A 156 20.20 17.75 4.37
N PHE A 157 19.15 18.14 3.67
CA PHE A 157 18.92 17.68 2.31
C PHE A 157 19.65 18.54 1.28
N LYS A 158 20.56 17.92 0.53
CA LYS A 158 21.16 18.53 -0.67
C LYS A 158 20.54 17.91 -1.93
N GLY A 159 20.24 18.75 -2.91
CA GLY A 159 19.61 18.33 -4.16
C GLY A 159 20.65 17.85 -5.18
N TYR A 160 20.46 16.63 -5.68
CA TYR A 160 21.33 15.99 -6.67
C TYR A 160 20.52 15.55 -7.90
N SER A 161 21.22 15.40 -9.02
CA SER A 161 20.64 14.94 -10.29
C SER A 161 21.31 13.67 -10.75
N LEU A 162 20.57 12.82 -11.44
CA LEU A 162 21.12 11.66 -12.12
C LEU A 162 21.92 12.10 -13.35
N GLU A 163 22.98 11.36 -13.66
CA GLU A 163 23.79 11.59 -14.85
C GLU A 163 22.94 11.40 -16.12
N SER A 164 23.01 12.40 -17.01
CA SER A 164 22.32 12.32 -18.29
C SER A 164 23.14 11.49 -19.27
N GLU A 165 22.45 10.87 -20.23
CA GLU A 165 23.09 10.07 -21.30
C GLU A 165 23.99 10.92 -22.22
#